data_AF-A0A1Q9XYT6-F1
#
_entry.id   AF-A0A1Q9XYT6-F1
#
_cell.length_a   1.000
_cell.length_b   1.000
_cell.length_c   1.000
_cell.angle_alpha   90.00
_cell.angle_beta   90.00
_cell.angle_gamma   90.00
#
_symmetry.space_group_name_H-M   'P 1'
#
loop_
_entity.id
_entity.type
_entity.pdbx_description
1 polymer ?
#
loop_
_entity_poly.entity_id
_entity_poly.type
_entity_poly.pdbx_seq_one_letter_code
_entity_poly.pdbx_strand_id
1 'polypeptide(L)'
;MARTTMDLAFISAERVQFDNVDLIKLYFGDEPDGEKDLGISLLSMQVSEEVRDEVWAACKGLDVLETVRVTAEIERGSKNAGKFIVLHVESAKAQAKPAATAAASPAASAAKPTEQPKP
;
A
#
# COMPACT_ATOMS: atom_id res chain seq x y z
N MET A 1 -9.84 -0.29 -10.41
CA MET A 1 -8.79 0.53 -9.76
C MET A 1 -7.55 -0.32 -9.60
N ALA A 2 -6.35 0.23 -9.70
CA ALA A 2 -5.12 -0.53 -9.54
C ALA A 2 -4.71 -0.54 -8.05
N ARG A 3 -4.33 -1.70 -7.52
CA ARG A 3 -3.87 -1.82 -6.13
C ARG A 3 -2.35 -1.97 -6.11
N THR A 4 -1.72 -1.34 -5.13
CA THR A 4 -0.28 -1.45 -4.90
C THR A 4 0.00 -1.65 -3.42
N THR A 5 1.13 -2.29 -3.14
CA THR A 5 1.66 -2.48 -1.80
C THR A 5 3.10 -1.98 -1.80
N MET A 6 3.45 -1.16 -0.81
CA MET A 6 4.76 -0.53 -0.70
C MET A 6 5.22 -0.54 0.75
N ASP A 7 6.52 -0.71 0.97
CA ASP A 7 7.13 -0.60 2.29
C ASP A 7 7.72 0.82 2.39
N LEU A 8 7.26 1.61 3.36
CA LEU A 8 7.59 3.03 3.52
C LEU A 8 7.95 3.35 4.98
N ALA A 9 8.72 4.42 5.23
CA ALA A 9 8.99 4.89 6.58
C ALA A 9 7.78 5.68 7.12
N PHE A 10 7.18 5.24 8.22
CA PHE A 10 6.09 5.96 8.88
C PHE A 10 6.60 7.23 9.56
N ILE A 11 5.95 8.37 9.29
CA ILE A 11 6.31 9.64 9.95
C ILE A 11 5.23 10.04 10.94
N SER A 12 3.98 10.16 10.48
CA SER A 12 2.86 10.55 11.33
C SER A 12 1.52 10.23 10.68
N ALA A 13 0.48 10.20 11.52
CA ALA A 13 -0.91 10.16 11.10
C ALA A 13 -1.65 11.37 11.68
N GLU A 14 -2.45 12.03 10.85
CA GLU A 14 -3.24 13.19 11.24
C GLU A 14 -4.72 12.92 10.97
N ARG A 15 -5.56 13.08 11.98
CA ARG A 15 -7.03 13.01 11.86
C ARG A 15 -7.59 14.42 11.88
N VAL A 16 -8.25 14.82 10.79
CA VAL A 16 -8.79 16.17 10.58
C VAL A 16 -10.28 16.05 10.28
N GLN A 17 -11.09 16.83 10.99
CA GLN A 17 -12.51 16.97 10.65
C GLN A 17 -12.68 18.24 9.81
N PHE A 18 -13.12 18.08 8.55
CA PHE A 18 -13.34 19.19 7.62
C PHE A 18 -14.72 19.06 6.99
N ASP A 19 -15.58 20.08 7.11
CA ASP A 19 -16.95 20.09 6.57
C ASP A 19 -17.78 18.83 6.88
N ASN A 20 -17.76 18.38 8.15
CA ASN A 20 -18.38 17.12 8.63
C ASN A 20 -17.81 15.82 8.03
N VAL A 21 -16.73 15.89 7.27
CA VAL A 21 -15.99 14.73 6.79
C VAL A 21 -14.79 14.49 7.71
N ASP A 22 -14.71 13.30 8.28
CA ASP A 22 -13.57 12.85 9.07
C ASP A 22 -12.50 12.31 8.12
N LEU A 23 -11.32 12.93 8.08
CA LEU A 23 -10.24 12.57 7.17
C LEU A 23 -9.04 12.09 7.96
N ILE A 24 -8.42 11.00 7.50
CA ILE A 24 -7.11 10.60 7.99
C ILE A 24 -6.10 10.78 6.85
N LYS A 25 -5.03 11.49 7.16
CA LYS A 25 -3.85 11.65 6.30
C LYS A 25 -2.68 10.92 6.93
N LEU A 26 -2.02 10.10 6.15
CA LEU A 26 -0.77 9.45 6.53
C LEU A 26 0.39 10.13 5.82
N TYR A 27 1.46 10.38 6.56
CA TYR A 27 2.69 10.95 6.07
C TYR A 27 3.78 9.88 6.11
N PHE A 28 4.39 9.64 4.96
CA PHE A 28 5.48 8.67 4.81
C PHE A 28 6.73 9.35 4.29
N GLY A 29 7.89 8.86 4.73
CA GLY A 29 9.21 9.20 4.21
C GLY A 29 9.78 8.09 3.34
N ASP A 30 10.91 8.39 2.70
CA ASP A 30 11.73 7.39 2.02
C ASP A 30 12.50 6.53 3.04
N GLU A 31 13.09 5.43 2.59
CA GLU A 31 13.95 4.58 3.42
C GLU A 31 15.12 5.42 3.99
N PRO A 32 15.45 5.29 5.29
CA PRO A 32 16.59 6.00 5.88
C PRO A 32 17.88 5.53 5.21
N ASP A 33 18.51 6.41 4.43
CA ASP A 33 19.75 6.14 3.71
C ASP A 33 21.02 6.40 4.56
N GLY A 34 20.86 6.91 5.79
CA GLY A 34 21.95 7.16 6.74
C GLY A 34 22.81 8.39 6.41
N GLU A 35 22.58 9.04 5.26
CA GLU A 35 23.35 10.21 4.80
C GLU A 35 22.46 11.46 4.63
N LYS A 36 21.20 11.27 4.26
CA LYS A 36 20.19 12.29 4.01
C LYS A 36 18.90 11.99 4.76
N ASP A 37 19.02 11.48 5.99
CA ASP A 37 17.91 11.20 6.92
C ASP A 37 17.01 12.43 7.24
N LEU A 38 17.34 13.62 6.72
CA LEU A 38 16.57 14.87 6.84
C LEU A 38 15.96 15.36 5.51
N GLY A 39 16.18 14.65 4.40
CA GLY A 39 15.58 14.92 3.10
C GLY A 39 14.21 14.27 2.98
N ILE A 40 13.27 14.62 3.85
CA ILE A 40 11.97 13.95 3.99
C ILE A 40 11.12 14.17 2.73
N SER A 41 11.18 13.24 1.77
CA SER A 41 10.17 13.15 0.71
C SER A 41 8.86 12.72 1.36
N LEU A 42 8.03 13.70 1.71
CA LEU A 42 6.73 13.47 2.36
C LEU A 42 5.69 13.07 1.32
N LEU A 43 5.33 11.79 1.32
CA LEU A 43 4.16 11.31 0.57
C LEU A 43 2.94 11.32 1.48
N SER A 44 1.97 12.19 1.18
CA SER A 44 0.69 12.20 1.88
C SER A 44 -0.32 11.32 1.17
N MET A 45 -0.95 10.40 1.90
CA MET A 45 -2.05 9.59 1.38
C MET A 45 -3.32 9.76 2.20
N GLN A 46 -4.47 9.72 1.53
CA GLN A 46 -5.77 9.70 2.21
C GLN A 46 -6.16 8.27 2.53
N VAL A 47 -6.79 8.05 3.68
CA VAL A 47 -7.33 6.74 4.05
C VAL A 47 -8.76 6.61 3.53
N SER A 48 -9.09 5.44 2.97
CA SER A 48 -10.45 5.09 2.56
C SER A 48 -11.41 5.19 3.73
N GLU A 49 -12.63 5.68 3.49
CA GLU A 49 -13.65 5.91 4.52
C GLU A 49 -14.02 4.63 5.26
N GLU A 50 -14.00 3.51 4.55
CA GLU A 50 -14.41 2.19 5.04
C GLU A 50 -13.48 1.62 6.11
N VAL A 51 -12.22 2.09 6.18
CA VAL A 51 -11.16 1.52 7.03
C VAL A 51 -10.48 2.56 7.93
N ARG A 52 -11.05 3.76 8.04
CA ARG A 52 -10.45 4.89 8.80
C ARG A 52 -10.08 4.51 10.23
N ASP A 53 -11.03 3.95 10.97
CA ASP A 53 -10.81 3.64 12.39
C ASP A 53 -9.79 2.50 12.58
N GLU A 54 -9.77 1.52 11.67
CA GLU A 54 -8.78 0.43 11.69
C GLU A 54 -7.37 0.97 11.46
N VAL A 55 -7.18 1.75 10.39
CA VAL A 55 -5.88 2.35 10.04
C VAL A 55 -5.44 3.32 11.12
N TRP A 56 -6.35 4.11 11.69
CA TRP A 56 -6.04 5.01 12.82
C TRP A 56 -5.54 4.24 14.03
N ALA A 57 -6.20 3.14 14.39
CA ALA A 57 -5.81 2.31 15.51
C ALA A 57 -4.44 1.66 15.27
N ALA A 58 -4.17 1.16 14.05
CA ALA A 58 -2.88 0.62 13.68
C ALA A 58 -1.75 1.66 13.82
N CYS A 59 -1.99 2.91 13.39
CA CYS A 59 -1.00 3.98 13.47
C CYS A 59 -0.58 4.36 14.89
N LYS A 60 -1.43 4.15 15.90
CA LYS A 60 -1.09 4.45 17.30
C LYS A 60 0.03 3.55 17.86
N GLY A 61 0.27 2.41 17.24
CA GLY A 61 1.31 1.45 17.65
C GLY A 61 2.60 1.53 16.84
N LEU A 62 2.71 2.49 15.91
CA LEU A 62 3.87 2.62 15.02
C LEU A 62 4.84 3.67 15.55
N ASP A 63 6.13 3.36 15.53
CA ASP A 63 7.19 4.31 15.85
C ASP A 63 7.51 5.21 14.64
N VAL A 64 7.98 6.43 14.90
CA VAL A 64 8.49 7.32 13.84
C VAL A 64 9.71 6.67 13.19
N LEU A 65 9.79 6.73 11.86
CA LEU A 65 10.74 6.03 10.98
C LEU A 65 10.62 4.50 10.97
N GLU A 66 9.57 3.93 11.56
CA GLU A 66 9.31 2.50 11.42
C GLU A 66 8.93 2.17 9.98
N THR A 67 9.56 1.15 9.39
CA THR A 67 9.15 0.62 8.10
C THR A 67 7.80 -0.07 8.22
N VAL A 68 6.85 0.39 7.41
CA VAL A 68 5.47 -0.09 7.42
C VAL A 68 5.05 -0.49 6.02
N ARG A 69 4.30 -1.57 5.92
CA ARG A 69 3.69 -2.04 4.69
C ARG A 69 2.35 -1.37 4.49
N VAL A 70 2.23 -0.61 3.42
CA VAL A 70 1.03 0.15 3.06
C VAL A 70 0.39 -0.49 1.85
N THR A 71 -0.89 -0.86 1.96
CA THR A 71 -1.70 -1.26 0.80
C THR A 71 -2.59 -0.10 0.41
N ALA A 72 -2.49 0.35 -0.84
CA ALA A 72 -3.25 1.48 -1.35
C ALA A 72 -3.85 1.18 -2.73
N GLU A 73 -5.00 1.80 -3.00
CA GLU A 73 -5.57 1.88 -4.34
C GLU A 73 -5.11 3.16 -5.04
N ILE A 74 -4.82 3.03 -6.32
CA ILE A 74 -4.41 4.11 -7.20
C ILE A 74 -5.64 4.51 -8.00
N GLU A 75 -6.20 5.64 -7.63
CA GLU A 75 -7.23 6.31 -8.41
C GLU A 75 -6.53 7.14 -9.50
N ARG A 76 -6.75 6.80 -10.77
CA ARG A 76 -6.23 7.60 -11.89
C ARG A 76 -7.05 8.89 -11.97
N GLY A 77 -6.54 9.95 -11.36
CA GLY A 77 -7.06 11.29 -11.52
C GLY A 77 -6.83 11.85 -12.94
N SER A 78 -7.53 12.95 -13.26
CA SER A 78 -7.52 13.60 -14.58
C SER A 78 -6.19 14.27 -14.97
N LYS A 79 -5.21 14.37 -14.06
CA LYS A 79 -3.91 15.01 -14.28
C LYS A 79 -2.76 14.16 -13.75
N ASN A 80 -2.40 13.08 -14.46
CA ASN A 80 -1.11 12.33 -14.41
C ASN A 80 -0.45 11.95 -13.06
N ALA A 81 -0.99 12.34 -11.92
CA ALA A 81 -0.59 11.91 -10.58
C ALA A 81 -1.73 11.05 -10.05
N GLY A 82 -1.51 9.74 -10.00
CA GLY A 82 -2.45 8.83 -9.35
C GLY A 82 -2.60 9.24 -7.88
N LYS A 83 -3.83 9.34 -7.40
CA LYS A 83 -4.10 9.56 -5.98
C LYS A 83 -4.06 8.21 -5.29
N PHE A 84 -3.22 8.09 -4.26
CA PHE A 84 -3.19 6.89 -3.43
C PHE A 84 -4.24 6.99 -2.32
N ILE A 85 -5.09 5.98 -2.24
CA ILE A 85 -6.09 5.79 -1.19
C ILE A 85 -5.68 4.58 -0.36
N VAL A 86 -5.28 4.80 0.89
CA VAL A 86 -4.82 3.75 1.80
C VAL A 86 -6.00 2.88 2.21
N LEU A 87 -5.78 1.57 2.11
CA LEU A 87 -6.71 0.54 2.54
C LEU A 87 -6.25 -0.18 3.80
N HIS A 88 -4.93 -0.27 4.01
CA HIS A 88 -4.37 -1.01 5.14
C HIS A 88 -2.93 -0.55 5.43
N VAL A 89 -2.55 -0.58 6.70
CA VAL A 89 -1.17 -0.34 7.17
C VAL A 89 -0.81 -1.36 8.24
N GLU A 90 0.38 -1.93 8.14
CA GLU A 90 0.94 -2.83 9.14
C GLU A 90 2.44 -2.60 9.30
N SER A 91 2.99 -2.95 10.45
CA SER A 91 4.45 -2.94 10.66
C SER A 91 5.12 -3.95 9.72
N ALA A 92 6.23 -3.56 9.08
CA ALA A 92 7.07 -4.49 8.35
C ALA A 92 7.99 -5.30 9.27
N LYS A 93 8.08 -4.95 10.57
CA LYS A 93 8.72 -5.81 11.57
C LYS A 93 7.94 -7.12 11.58
N ALA A 94 8.65 -8.25 11.42
CA ALA A 94 8.08 -9.58 11.23
C ALA A 94 7.10 -10.00 12.35
N GLN A 95 5.85 -9.55 12.27
CA GLN A 95 4.74 -10.29 12.85
C GLN A 95 4.48 -11.42 11.87
N ALA A 96 4.96 -12.61 12.23
CA ALA A 96 4.66 -13.85 11.55
C ALA A 96 3.14 -14.09 11.56
N LYS A 97 2.41 -13.48 10.63
CA LYS A 97 1.07 -13.90 10.28
C LYS A 97 1.20 -14.93 9.17
N PRO A 98 0.57 -16.11 9.28
CA PRO A 98 0.72 -17.15 8.27
C PRO A 98 0.35 -16.56 6.92
N ALA A 99 1.26 -16.69 5.95
CA ALA A 99 0.93 -16.44 4.56
C ALA A 99 -0.32 -17.26 4.25
N ALA A 100 -1.45 -16.59 4.05
CA ALA A 100 -2.60 -17.23 3.43
C ALA A 100 -2.07 -17.72 2.08
N THR A 101 -1.96 -19.05 1.97
CA THR A 101 -1.46 -19.74 0.79
C THR A 101 -2.23 -19.20 -0.41
N ALA A 102 -1.58 -18.36 -1.21
CA ALA A 102 -2.09 -18.04 -2.52
C ALA A 102 -2.21 -19.40 -3.22
N ALA A 103 -3.44 -19.82 -3.46
CA ALA A 103 -3.74 -21.07 -4.14
C ALA A 103 -2.94 -21.08 -5.44
N ALA A 104 -1.96 -21.98 -5.50
CA ALA A 104 -1.21 -22.26 -6.71
C ALA A 104 -2.21 -22.57 -7.81
N SER A 105 -2.27 -21.70 -8.82
CA SER A 105 -2.94 -22.03 -10.07
C SER A 105 -2.23 -23.25 -10.67
N PRO A 106 -2.93 -24.35 -10.97
CA PRO A 106 -2.33 -25.42 -11.76
C PRO A 106 -2.21 -24.91 -13.20
N ALA A 107 -1.01 -24.47 -13.58
CA ALA A 107 -0.63 -24.41 -14.98
C ALA A 107 -0.50 -25.86 -15.47
N ALA A 108 -1.57 -26.41 -16.03
CA ALA A 108 -1.53 -27.66 -16.76
C ALA A 108 -0.77 -27.43 -18.08
N SER A 109 0.34 -28.15 -18.18
CA SER A 109 1.28 -28.20 -19.28
C SER A 109 0.68 -28.84 -20.54
N ALA A 110 1.14 -28.32 -21.68
CA ALA A 110 1.39 -29.01 -22.96
C ALA A 110 0.21 -29.51 -23.82
N ALA A 111 0.09 -28.93 -25.03
CA ALA A 111 0.02 -29.69 -26.28
C ALA A 111 0.49 -28.85 -27.48
N LYS A 112 1.33 -29.44 -28.32
CA LYS A 112 2.02 -28.91 -29.52
C LYS A 112 1.04 -28.53 -30.65
N PRO A 113 1.39 -27.61 -31.58
CA PRO A 113 0.71 -27.53 -32.87
C PRO A 113 1.23 -28.65 -33.79
N THR A 114 0.37 -29.58 -34.17
CA THR A 114 0.61 -30.46 -35.33
C THR A 114 0.07 -29.82 -36.60
N GLU A 115 1.00 -29.66 -37.53
CA GLU A 115 0.88 -29.43 -38.96
C GLU A 115 -0.21 -30.30 -39.62
N GLN A 116 -1.00 -29.70 -40.51
CA GLN A 116 -1.93 -30.43 -41.39
C GLN A 116 -1.87 -29.83 -42.80
N PRO A 117 -1.42 -30.57 -43.84
CA PRO A 117 -1.66 -30.21 -45.22
C PRO A 117 -3.01 -30.79 -45.68
N LYS A 118 -3.73 -30.03 -46.51
CA LYS A 118 -5.03 -30.41 -47.10
C LYS A 118 -4.83 -31.12 -48.46
N PRO A 119 -5.70 -32.08 -48.85
CA PRO A 119 -5.66 -32.76 -50.15
C PRO A 119 -5.87 -31.84 -51.35
#